data_AF-A0AAW0GJS7-F1
#
_entry.id   AF-A0AAW0GJS7-F1
#
_cell.length_a   1.000
_cell.length_b   1.000
_cell.length_c   1.000
_cell.angle_alpha   90.00
_cell.angle_beta   90.00
_cell.angle_gamma   90.00
#
_symmetry.space_group_name_H-M   'P 1'
#
loop_
_entity.id
_entity.type
_entity.pdbx_description
1 polymer ?
#
loop_
_entity_poly.entity_id
_entity_poly.type
_entity_poly.pdbx_seq_one_letter_code
_entity_poly.pdbx_strand_id
1 'polypeptide(L)'
;MGPKKNKSKKVVPQPQYVEPPPVANNDEDDLMDDLFSQLDSKNQTVQAESAAVINEINLNTVVDETEVKGKQDSKSRHKARMARKAAALAEKFAPSDTEADARLQREAEEEEKSIKRTCEELGVRMFEISPDGHCLFSAVADQLNILGILPNANYAAVRRTAADYIHSHPDDFIPFLPSTAGEDTFGATSDTGLMGPAEFAQYCRVMRDTGAWGGEPEILALSRAYNIPIHVIQGGSPSIVVHEPLGSPHGISPTEKVVRISYHRRMYGLGEHYNSLRPKSIGNGVVDSIKSVFGQ
;
A
#
# COMPACT_ATOMS: atom_id res chain seq x y z
N MET A 1 9.35 70.31 56.26
CA MET A 1 9.26 68.83 56.34
C MET A 1 9.55 68.27 54.95
N GLY A 2 10.45 67.29 54.89
CA GLY A 2 11.26 66.97 53.71
C GLY A 2 10.56 66.27 52.54
N PRO A 3 11.22 66.25 51.36
CA PRO A 3 10.59 66.10 50.05
C PRO A 3 10.82 64.70 49.44
N LYS A 4 9.91 64.22 48.59
CA LYS A 4 10.20 63.12 47.65
C LYS A 4 9.53 63.42 46.32
N LYS A 5 10.19 64.17 45.42
CA LYS A 5 11.14 63.72 44.38
C LYS A 5 10.56 62.69 43.40
N ASN A 6 10.20 63.23 42.23
CA ASN A 6 10.07 62.60 40.91
C ASN A 6 11.05 61.45 40.65
N LYS A 7 10.64 60.50 39.80
CA LYS A 7 11.49 59.89 38.76
C LYS A 7 10.65 59.19 37.67
N SER A 8 10.57 59.86 36.52
CA SER A 8 10.82 59.35 35.16
C SER A 8 10.21 58.01 34.71
N LYS A 9 9.37 58.11 33.66
CA LYS A 9 9.06 57.05 32.68
C LYS A 9 10.30 56.22 32.34
N LYS A 10 10.26 54.93 32.63
CA LYS A 10 11.11 53.92 31.96
C LYS A 10 10.24 53.15 30.98
N VAL A 11 10.55 53.35 29.69
CA VAL A 11 10.14 52.50 28.59
C VAL A 11 10.65 51.09 28.89
N VAL A 12 9.73 50.14 29.01
CA VAL A 12 10.07 48.71 29.11
C VAL A 12 10.16 48.19 27.67
N PRO A 13 11.28 47.57 27.25
CA PRO A 13 11.39 46.97 25.92
C PRO A 13 10.40 45.81 25.80
N GLN A 14 9.71 45.70 24.67
CA GLN A 14 8.95 44.50 24.34
C GLN A 14 9.90 43.29 24.34
N PRO A 15 9.54 42.16 24.98
CA PRO A 15 10.28 40.93 24.77
C PRO A 15 10.12 40.53 23.29
N GLN A 16 11.23 40.53 22.55
CA GLN A 16 11.30 39.90 21.24
C GLN A 16 10.95 38.43 21.42
N TYR A 17 9.81 38.01 20.87
CA TYR A 17 9.55 36.60 20.62
C TYR A 17 10.56 36.15 19.57
N VAL A 18 11.65 35.53 20.01
CA VAL A 18 12.48 34.70 19.15
C VAL A 18 11.67 33.44 18.92
N GLU A 19 11.29 33.18 17.66
CA GLU A 19 10.68 31.91 17.28
C GLU A 19 11.58 30.77 17.79
N PRO A 20 11.02 29.75 18.47
CA PRO A 20 11.80 28.57 18.80
C PRO A 20 12.34 27.97 17.49
N PRO A 21 13.61 27.52 17.46
CA PRO A 21 14.18 26.91 16.26
C PRO A 21 13.31 25.74 15.82
N PRO A 22 13.25 25.46 14.49
CA PRO A 22 12.45 24.35 13.98
C PRO A 22 12.87 23.08 14.70
N VAL A 23 11.89 22.35 15.21
CA VAL A 23 12.08 21.05 15.83
C VAL A 23 12.67 20.15 14.74
N ALA A 24 13.98 19.96 14.82
CA ALA A 24 14.71 19.10 13.92
C ALA A 24 14.37 17.64 14.26
N ASN A 25 13.75 17.01 13.26
CA ASN A 25 14.00 15.65 12.80
C ASN A 25 13.21 14.48 13.40
N ASN A 26 12.41 13.89 12.50
CA ASN A 26 11.79 12.57 12.54
C ASN A 26 12.79 11.45 12.14
N ASP A 27 14.09 11.60 12.43
CA ASP A 27 15.13 10.70 11.90
C ASP A 27 14.92 9.24 12.37
N GLU A 28 14.33 9.02 13.55
CA GLU A 28 14.12 7.67 14.10
C GLU A 28 12.96 6.89 13.44
N ASP A 29 11.89 7.58 13.03
CA ASP A 29 10.77 6.94 12.33
C ASP A 29 11.17 6.60 10.88
N ASP A 30 11.93 7.48 10.23
CA ASP A 30 12.47 7.25 8.88
C ASP A 30 13.52 6.12 8.87
N LEU A 31 14.34 6.02 9.92
CA LEU A 31 15.32 4.92 10.08
C LEU A 31 14.66 3.56 10.31
N MET A 32 13.54 3.52 11.03
CA MET A 32 12.79 2.28 11.25
C MET A 32 12.05 1.86 9.97
N ASP A 33 11.45 2.80 9.23
CA ASP A 33 10.82 2.50 7.95
C ASP A 33 11.85 2.02 6.90
N ASP A 34 13.08 2.57 6.89
CA ASP A 34 14.17 2.05 6.06
C ASP A 34 14.60 0.64 6.49
N LEU A 35 14.69 0.37 7.80
CA LEU A 35 15.03 -0.95 8.32
C LEU A 35 13.95 -2.00 8.01
N PHE A 36 12.67 -1.60 7.99
CA PHE A 36 11.56 -2.43 7.51
C PHE A 36 11.63 -2.66 6.00
N SER A 37 11.95 -1.63 5.22
CA SER A 37 12.15 -1.79 3.77
C SER A 37 13.32 -2.72 3.45
N GLN A 38 14.36 -2.79 4.30
CA GLN A 38 15.50 -3.69 4.13
C GLN A 38 15.19 -5.14 4.51
N LEU A 39 14.29 -5.38 5.47
CA LEU A 39 13.75 -6.71 5.79
C LEU A 39 13.00 -7.36 4.62
N ASP A 40 12.39 -6.54 3.76
CA ASP A 40 11.70 -6.97 2.54
C ASP A 40 12.63 -7.17 1.33
N SER A 41 13.94 -6.96 1.51
CA SER A 41 14.93 -7.20 0.47
C SER A 41 15.01 -8.68 0.12
N LYS A 42 15.15 -8.98 -1.19
CA LYS A 42 15.42 -10.36 -1.68
C LYS A 42 16.80 -10.88 -1.28
N ASN A 43 17.64 -10.06 -0.65
CA ASN A 43 18.98 -10.45 -0.22
C ASN A 43 18.97 -10.97 1.22
N GLN A 44 19.21 -12.27 1.39
CA GLN A 44 19.25 -12.94 2.68
C GLN A 44 20.27 -12.34 3.67
N THR A 45 21.40 -11.79 3.21
CA THR A 45 22.34 -11.14 4.14
C THR A 45 21.81 -9.80 4.65
N VAL A 46 21.20 -9.00 3.78
CA VAL A 46 20.57 -7.73 4.18
C VAL A 46 19.43 -8.01 5.16
N GLN A 47 18.60 -9.01 4.85
CA GLN A 47 17.50 -9.41 5.73
C GLN A 47 17.99 -9.88 7.11
N ALA A 48 19.05 -10.69 7.16
CA ALA A 48 19.62 -11.19 8.41
C ALA A 48 20.32 -10.07 9.22
N GLU A 49 20.99 -9.14 8.55
CA GLU A 49 21.64 -7.98 9.17
C GLU A 49 20.59 -7.02 9.75
N SER A 50 19.53 -6.70 8.99
CA SER A 50 18.42 -5.87 9.47
C SER A 50 17.69 -6.52 10.64
N ALA A 51 17.46 -7.84 10.61
CA ALA A 51 16.87 -8.58 11.72
C ALA A 51 17.77 -8.60 12.98
N ALA A 52 19.09 -8.70 12.81
CA ALA A 52 20.05 -8.64 13.91
C ALA A 52 20.07 -7.25 14.58
N VAL A 53 20.06 -6.18 13.77
CA VAL A 53 20.00 -4.79 14.27
C VAL A 53 18.71 -4.53 15.05
N ILE A 54 17.57 -5.04 14.59
CA ILE A 54 16.29 -4.95 15.32
C ILE A 54 16.36 -5.69 16.67
N ASN A 55 17.00 -6.86 16.70
CA ASN A 55 17.20 -7.62 17.93
C ASN A 55 18.17 -6.92 18.90
N GLU A 56 19.22 -6.27 18.42
CA GLU A 56 20.16 -5.49 19.25
C GLU A 56 19.50 -4.24 19.85
N ILE A 57 18.68 -3.53 19.06
CA ILE A 57 17.86 -2.41 19.55
C ILE A 57 16.91 -2.88 20.66
N ASN A 58 16.34 -4.08 20.52
CA ASN A 58 15.50 -4.69 21.54
C ASN A 58 16.28 -5.00 22.83
N LEU A 59 17.45 -5.65 22.73
CA LEU A 59 18.32 -6.00 23.88
C LEU A 59 18.78 -4.78 24.69
N ASN A 60 19.15 -3.69 24.01
CA ASN A 60 19.51 -2.42 24.66
C ASN A 60 18.30 -1.70 25.29
N THR A 61 17.06 -2.05 24.92
CA THR A 61 15.83 -1.47 25.48
C THR A 61 15.37 -2.22 26.73
N VAL A 62 15.62 -3.54 26.85
CA VAL A 62 15.26 -4.34 28.04
C VAL A 62 16.12 -3.98 29.26
N VAL A 63 17.37 -3.55 29.05
CA VAL A 63 18.28 -3.16 30.15
C VAL A 63 17.91 -1.83 30.81
N ASP A 64 17.12 -0.98 30.17
CA ASP A 64 16.70 0.33 30.70
C ASP A 64 15.38 0.28 31.51
N GLU A 65 14.74 -0.89 31.63
CA GLU A 65 13.48 -1.06 32.37
C GLU A 65 13.63 -1.38 33.85
N THR A 66 14.87 -1.45 34.38
CA THR A 66 15.10 -1.69 35.81
C THR A 66 15.09 -0.44 36.69
N GLU A 67 15.06 0.78 36.12
CA GLU A 67 14.98 2.00 36.93
C GLU A 67 13.88 2.99 36.49
N VAL A 68 13.20 3.53 37.50
CA VAL A 68 12.30 4.70 37.49
C VAL A 68 10.79 4.46 37.25
N LYS A 69 10.05 4.28 38.36
CA LYS A 69 8.60 4.54 38.46
C LYS A 69 8.32 6.04 38.61
N GLY A 70 7.60 6.65 37.67
CA GLY A 70 6.99 7.98 37.85
C GLY A 70 6.29 8.56 36.62
N LYS A 71 5.01 8.94 36.78
CA LYS A 71 4.10 9.76 35.93
C LYS A 71 4.28 9.71 34.39
N GLN A 72 3.27 9.16 33.71
CA GLN A 72 3.24 8.92 32.26
C GLN A 72 3.40 10.19 31.41
N ASP A 73 4.62 10.38 30.91
CA ASP A 73 5.02 11.34 29.88
C ASP A 73 4.53 10.89 28.49
N SER A 74 4.40 11.81 27.53
CA SER A 74 4.10 11.53 26.12
C SER A 74 5.04 10.45 25.53
N LYS A 75 6.30 10.47 25.97
CA LYS A 75 7.31 9.45 25.66
C LYS A 75 6.93 8.05 26.14
N SER A 76 6.27 7.91 27.28
CA SER A 76 5.81 6.60 27.79
C SER A 76 4.66 6.02 26.95
N ARG A 77 3.80 6.86 26.37
CA ARG A 77 2.72 6.43 25.48
C ARG A 77 3.25 6.04 24.11
N HIS A 78 4.23 6.77 23.60
CA HIS A 78 4.94 6.40 22.37
C HIS A 78 5.73 5.10 22.56
N LYS A 79 6.47 4.95 23.67
CA LYS A 79 7.18 3.70 24.06
C LYS A 79 6.21 2.52 24.18
N ALA A 80 5.04 2.71 24.78
CA ALA A 80 4.02 1.66 24.86
C ALA A 80 3.43 1.29 23.48
N ARG A 81 3.30 2.26 22.57
CA ARG A 81 2.85 2.00 21.18
C ARG A 81 3.91 1.24 20.39
N MET A 82 5.17 1.62 20.53
CA MET A 82 6.31 0.93 19.91
C MET A 82 6.48 -0.47 20.47
N ALA A 83 6.39 -0.66 21.79
CA ALA A 83 6.45 -1.98 22.42
C ALA A 83 5.30 -2.90 21.97
N ARG A 84 4.09 -2.36 21.77
CA ARG A 84 2.97 -3.14 21.21
C ARG A 84 3.18 -3.50 19.74
N LYS A 85 3.69 -2.58 18.92
CA LYS A 85 4.00 -2.83 17.51
C LYS A 85 5.14 -3.84 17.36
N ALA A 86 6.17 -3.73 18.22
CA ALA A 86 7.29 -4.66 18.30
C ALA A 86 6.87 -6.04 18.84
N ALA A 87 6.00 -6.11 19.85
CA ALA A 87 5.46 -7.38 20.34
C ALA A 87 4.60 -8.10 19.28
N ALA A 88 3.74 -7.35 18.58
CA ALA A 88 2.96 -7.90 17.46
C ALA A 88 3.83 -8.37 16.28
N LEU A 89 5.00 -7.78 16.11
CA LEU A 89 5.97 -8.18 15.11
C LEU A 89 6.80 -9.40 15.58
N ALA A 90 7.25 -9.41 16.82
CA ALA A 90 7.97 -10.53 17.44
C ALA A 90 7.10 -11.79 17.54
N GLU A 91 5.78 -11.65 17.68
CA GLU A 91 4.83 -12.78 17.61
C GLU A 91 4.72 -13.36 16.18
N LYS A 92 4.85 -12.51 15.16
CA LYS A 92 4.96 -12.95 13.75
C LYS A 92 6.30 -13.62 13.43
N PHE A 93 7.36 -13.29 14.18
CA PHE A 93 8.71 -13.85 14.05
C PHE A 93 9.09 -14.82 15.19
N ALA A 94 8.12 -15.27 15.99
CA ALA A 94 8.32 -16.39 16.92
C ALA A 94 8.84 -17.59 16.13
N PRO A 95 9.64 -18.50 16.71
CA PRO A 95 10.37 -19.51 15.95
C PRO A 95 9.39 -20.36 15.11
N SER A 96 9.24 -19.99 13.84
CA SER A 96 10.00 -20.70 12.83
C SER A 96 9.65 -22.18 12.82
N ASP A 97 8.38 -22.58 12.76
CA ASP A 97 8.08 -23.95 12.38
C ASP A 97 8.64 -24.14 10.97
N THR A 98 9.83 -24.74 10.89
CA THR A 98 10.57 -24.94 9.65
C THR A 98 9.72 -25.63 8.57
N GLU A 99 8.73 -26.43 8.98
CA GLU A 99 7.78 -27.07 8.07
C GLU A 99 6.73 -26.07 7.55
N ALA A 100 6.27 -25.14 8.38
CA ALA A 100 5.38 -24.06 7.97
C ALA A 100 6.07 -23.08 7.01
N ASP A 101 7.31 -22.69 7.28
CA ASP A 101 8.12 -21.86 6.38
C ASP A 101 8.37 -22.54 5.04
N ALA A 102 8.76 -23.82 5.07
CA ALA A 102 8.98 -24.60 3.86
C ALA A 102 7.67 -24.79 3.05
N ARG A 103 6.52 -24.82 3.71
CA ARG A 103 5.21 -24.82 3.03
C ARG A 103 4.93 -23.46 2.39
N LEU A 104 5.13 -22.38 3.12
CA LEU A 104 4.91 -21.01 2.61
C LEU A 104 5.79 -20.70 1.40
N GLN A 105 7.06 -21.12 1.46
CA GLN A 105 8.02 -20.97 0.36
C GLN A 105 7.58 -21.75 -0.88
N ARG A 106 7.11 -22.99 -0.72
CA ARG A 106 6.58 -23.79 -1.83
C ARG A 106 5.33 -23.14 -2.45
N GLU A 107 4.41 -22.65 -1.63
CA GLU A 107 3.22 -21.94 -2.09
C GLU A 107 3.60 -20.67 -2.90
N ALA A 108 4.59 -19.90 -2.43
CA ALA A 108 5.08 -18.71 -3.14
C ALA A 108 5.73 -19.07 -4.50
N GLU A 109 6.55 -20.12 -4.55
CA GLU A 109 7.17 -20.58 -5.80
C GLU A 109 6.13 -21.12 -6.80
N GLU A 110 5.09 -21.80 -6.33
CA GLU A 110 4.00 -22.28 -7.16
C GLU A 110 3.15 -21.12 -7.71
N GLU A 111 2.85 -20.12 -6.88
CA GLU A 111 2.19 -18.86 -7.27
C GLU A 111 2.99 -18.16 -8.38
N GLU A 112 4.30 -17.94 -8.17
CA GLU A 112 5.15 -17.27 -9.14
C GLU A 112 5.20 -18.03 -10.48
N LYS A 113 5.33 -19.37 -10.45
CA LYS A 113 5.32 -20.21 -11.66
C LYS A 113 3.99 -20.09 -12.42
N SER A 114 2.87 -20.11 -11.71
CA SER A 114 1.53 -20.01 -12.29
C SER A 114 1.30 -18.65 -12.96
N ILE A 115 1.65 -17.56 -12.27
CA ILE A 115 1.55 -16.19 -12.80
C ILE A 115 2.47 -16.02 -14.01
N LYS A 116 3.72 -16.48 -13.92
CA LYS A 116 4.70 -16.39 -15.01
C LYS A 116 4.24 -17.12 -16.26
N ARG A 117 3.69 -18.33 -16.12
CA ARG A 117 3.12 -19.08 -17.24
C ARG A 117 1.99 -18.30 -17.92
N THR A 118 1.05 -17.76 -17.15
CA THR A 118 -0.06 -16.96 -17.69
C THR A 118 0.46 -15.69 -18.39
N CYS A 119 1.49 -15.04 -17.83
CA CYS A 119 2.15 -13.90 -18.48
C CYS A 119 2.80 -14.28 -19.82
N GLU A 120 3.43 -15.46 -19.89
CA GLU A 120 4.04 -15.98 -21.12
C GLU A 120 3.00 -16.26 -22.21
N GLU A 121 1.89 -16.91 -21.86
CA GLU A 121 0.76 -17.20 -22.75
C GLU A 121 0.13 -15.90 -23.30
N LEU A 122 0.06 -14.84 -22.49
CA LEU A 122 -0.45 -13.53 -22.88
C LEU A 122 0.58 -12.62 -23.56
N GLY A 123 1.85 -13.03 -23.68
CA GLY A 123 2.90 -12.21 -24.27
C GLY A 123 3.25 -10.95 -23.47
N VAL A 124 3.03 -10.95 -22.15
CA VAL A 124 3.32 -9.83 -21.24
C VAL A 124 4.46 -10.16 -20.27
N ARG A 125 5.07 -9.12 -19.71
CA ARG A 125 6.11 -9.20 -18.68
C ARG A 125 5.73 -8.37 -17.48
N MET A 126 6.13 -8.84 -16.30
CA MET A 126 5.96 -8.10 -15.06
C MET A 126 6.82 -6.83 -15.06
N PHE A 127 6.23 -5.74 -14.60
CA PHE A 127 6.89 -4.50 -14.23
C PHE A 127 6.67 -4.30 -12.74
N GLU A 128 7.78 -4.33 -11.99
CA GLU A 128 7.77 -4.27 -10.54
C GLU A 128 7.35 -2.87 -10.07
N ILE A 129 6.31 -2.84 -9.25
CA ILE A 129 5.78 -1.67 -8.57
C ILE A 129 6.29 -1.71 -7.13
N SER A 130 6.57 -0.53 -6.55
CA SER A 130 6.99 -0.41 -5.16
C SER A 130 6.01 -1.12 -4.21
N PRO A 131 6.50 -1.95 -3.27
CA PRO A 131 5.67 -2.71 -2.33
C PRO A 131 5.17 -1.81 -1.18
N ASP A 132 4.38 -0.80 -1.53
CA ASP A 132 3.74 0.11 -0.58
C ASP A 132 2.22 -0.03 -0.60
N GLY A 133 1.53 0.73 0.26
CA GLY A 133 0.07 0.73 0.29
C GLY A 133 -0.62 1.32 -0.94
N HIS A 134 0.14 1.79 -1.94
CA HIS A 134 -0.37 2.35 -3.19
C HIS A 134 -0.19 1.38 -4.37
N CYS A 135 0.38 0.20 -4.17
CA CYS A 135 0.75 -0.75 -5.23
C CYS A 135 -0.34 -1.01 -6.28
N LEU A 136 -1.59 -1.25 -5.85
CA LEU A 136 -2.73 -1.45 -6.76
C LEU A 136 -2.94 -0.25 -7.69
N PHE A 137 -3.03 0.95 -7.12
CA PHE A 137 -3.30 2.17 -7.88
C PHE A 137 -2.11 2.55 -8.76
N SER A 138 -0.89 2.31 -8.30
CA SER A 138 0.34 2.49 -9.07
C SER A 138 0.40 1.53 -10.27
N ALA A 139 0.04 0.26 -10.08
CA ALA A 139 -0.01 -0.74 -11.16
C ALA A 139 -1.04 -0.35 -12.23
N VAL A 140 -2.24 0.07 -11.82
CA VAL A 140 -3.27 0.54 -12.75
C VAL A 140 -2.87 1.85 -13.43
N ALA A 141 -2.29 2.81 -12.71
CA ALA A 141 -1.80 4.07 -13.28
C ALA A 141 -0.76 3.83 -14.38
N ASP A 142 0.18 2.91 -14.16
CA ASP A 142 1.17 2.50 -15.16
C ASP A 142 0.50 2.00 -16.45
N GLN A 143 -0.49 1.11 -16.32
CA GLN A 143 -1.24 0.56 -17.45
C GLN A 143 -2.04 1.65 -18.20
N LEU A 144 -2.71 2.55 -17.48
CA LEU A 144 -3.46 3.65 -18.09
C LEU A 144 -2.56 4.60 -18.90
N ASN A 145 -1.33 4.83 -18.44
CA ASN A 145 -0.32 5.58 -19.19
C ASN A 145 0.09 4.86 -20.47
N ILE A 146 0.42 3.56 -20.39
CA ILE A 146 0.87 2.75 -21.53
C ILE A 146 -0.22 2.65 -22.61
N LEU A 147 -1.47 2.52 -22.18
CA LEU A 147 -2.63 2.44 -23.07
C LEU A 147 -3.05 3.81 -23.62
N GLY A 148 -2.44 4.91 -23.14
CA GLY A 148 -2.76 6.28 -23.54
C GLY A 148 -4.19 6.70 -23.17
N ILE A 149 -4.74 6.16 -22.07
CA ILE A 149 -6.10 6.43 -21.61
C ILE A 149 -6.10 7.65 -20.70
N LEU A 150 -5.14 7.69 -19.76
CA LEU A 150 -4.93 8.82 -18.87
C LEU A 150 -3.43 9.18 -18.90
N PRO A 151 -3.03 10.18 -19.70
CA PRO A 151 -1.64 10.63 -19.74
C PRO A 151 -1.19 11.20 -18.40
N ASN A 152 0.02 10.87 -17.96
CA ASN A 152 0.58 11.24 -16.66
C ASN A 152 -0.28 10.72 -15.47
N ALA A 153 -0.94 9.58 -15.64
CA ALA A 153 -1.63 8.92 -14.55
C ALA A 153 -0.64 8.63 -13.42
N ASN A 154 -1.09 8.87 -12.19
CA ASN A 154 -0.36 8.55 -10.98
C ASN A 154 -1.32 7.88 -9.99
N TYR A 155 -0.74 7.23 -8.96
CA TYR A 155 -1.54 6.50 -7.97
C TYR A 155 -2.59 7.37 -7.29
N ALA A 156 -2.31 8.66 -7.05
CA ALA A 156 -3.22 9.56 -6.34
C ALA A 156 -4.47 9.87 -7.16
N ALA A 157 -4.32 10.10 -8.47
CA ALA A 157 -5.44 10.33 -9.38
C ALA A 157 -6.30 9.06 -9.53
N VAL A 158 -5.66 7.90 -9.69
CA VAL A 158 -6.35 6.61 -9.81
C VAL A 158 -7.08 6.27 -8.51
N ARG A 159 -6.43 6.43 -7.36
CA ARG A 159 -7.02 6.23 -6.03
C ARG A 159 -8.25 7.11 -5.79
N ARG A 160 -8.15 8.40 -6.12
CA ARG A 160 -9.28 9.32 -6.03
C ARG A 160 -10.45 8.87 -6.91
N THR A 161 -10.16 8.47 -8.14
CA THR A 161 -11.18 7.99 -9.09
C THR A 161 -11.90 6.76 -8.55
N ALA A 162 -11.18 5.78 -7.99
CA ALA A 162 -11.78 4.61 -7.36
C ALA A 162 -12.72 5.00 -6.21
N ALA A 163 -12.22 5.81 -5.26
CA ALA A 163 -12.98 6.20 -4.08
C ALA A 163 -14.22 7.06 -4.43
N ASP A 164 -14.10 7.98 -5.37
CA ASP A 164 -15.21 8.83 -5.81
C ASP A 164 -16.27 8.01 -6.59
N TYR A 165 -15.84 7.01 -7.36
CA TYR A 165 -16.76 6.09 -8.04
C TYR A 165 -17.52 5.23 -7.03
N ILE A 166 -16.82 4.62 -6.06
CA ILE A 166 -17.45 3.84 -4.99
C ILE A 166 -18.46 4.71 -4.23
N HIS A 167 -18.05 5.90 -3.80
CA HIS A 167 -18.91 6.83 -3.05
C HIS A 167 -20.20 7.22 -3.79
N SER A 168 -20.16 7.27 -5.13
CA SER A 168 -21.33 7.60 -5.96
C SER A 168 -22.23 6.40 -6.29
N HIS A 169 -21.82 5.18 -5.97
CA HIS A 169 -22.54 3.93 -6.28
C HIS A 169 -22.67 3.01 -5.04
N PRO A 170 -23.20 3.49 -3.90
CA PRO A 170 -23.18 2.74 -2.64
C PRO A 170 -23.80 1.33 -2.74
N ASP A 171 -24.91 1.19 -3.45
CA ASP A 171 -25.64 -0.09 -3.57
C ASP A 171 -24.82 -1.20 -4.23
N ASP A 172 -23.87 -0.84 -5.10
CA ASP A 172 -23.01 -1.79 -5.81
C ASP A 172 -21.83 -2.27 -4.94
N PHE A 173 -21.43 -1.49 -3.93
CA PHE A 173 -20.17 -1.71 -3.21
C PHE A 173 -20.37 -2.09 -1.75
N ILE A 174 -21.35 -1.50 -1.04
CA ILE A 174 -21.60 -1.76 0.39
C ILE A 174 -21.63 -3.27 0.74
N PRO A 175 -22.24 -4.17 -0.07
CA PRO A 175 -22.25 -5.60 0.24
C PRO A 175 -20.86 -6.27 0.32
N PHE A 176 -19.84 -5.67 -0.26
CA PHE A 176 -18.48 -6.23 -0.35
C PHE A 176 -17.48 -5.53 0.59
N LEU A 177 -17.89 -4.46 1.28
CA LEU A 177 -17.01 -3.69 2.14
C LEU A 177 -17.00 -4.23 3.57
N PRO A 178 -15.82 -4.38 4.20
CA PRO A 178 -15.73 -4.87 5.56
C PRO A 178 -16.34 -3.85 6.53
N SER A 179 -17.40 -4.24 7.23
CA SER A 179 -17.93 -3.47 8.36
C SER A 179 -16.90 -3.52 9.50
N THR A 180 -16.32 -2.39 9.85
CA THR A 180 -15.45 -2.20 11.02
C THR A 180 -16.22 -2.36 12.32
N ALA A 181 -17.53 -2.13 12.25
CA ALA A 181 -18.49 -2.47 13.26
C ALA A 181 -18.90 -3.95 13.10
N GLY A 182 -18.34 -4.85 13.90
CA GLY A 182 -18.93 -6.19 14.07
C GLY A 182 -20.42 -6.08 14.45
N GLU A 183 -21.17 -7.16 14.26
CA GLU A 183 -22.63 -7.23 14.46
C GLU A 183 -23.14 -6.57 15.77
N ASP A 184 -22.28 -6.53 16.81
CA ASP A 184 -22.60 -6.02 18.15
C ASP A 184 -22.15 -4.56 18.46
N THR A 185 -21.78 -3.74 17.47
CA THR A 185 -21.23 -2.39 17.72
C THR A 185 -22.14 -1.23 17.28
N PHE A 186 -22.03 -0.12 18.02
CA PHE A 186 -22.87 1.08 17.87
C PHE A 186 -22.58 1.80 16.54
N GLY A 187 -23.41 1.56 15.53
CA GLY A 187 -23.25 2.10 14.17
C GLY A 187 -23.56 1.10 13.07
N ALA A 188 -23.57 -0.20 13.37
CA ALA A 188 -24.09 -1.23 12.47
C ALA A 188 -25.58 -0.95 12.21
N THR A 189 -25.96 -0.85 10.93
CA THR A 189 -27.38 -0.77 10.58
C THR A 189 -27.98 -2.15 10.81
N SER A 190 -28.68 -2.29 11.94
CA SER A 190 -29.71 -3.29 12.27
C SER A 190 -29.76 -4.57 11.42
N ASP A 191 -29.63 -5.73 12.09
CA ASP A 191 -29.97 -7.09 11.63
C ASP A 191 -29.28 -7.65 10.37
N THR A 192 -28.51 -6.86 9.62
CA THR A 192 -27.91 -7.29 8.32
C THR A 192 -26.39 -7.41 8.32
N GLY A 193 -25.69 -6.86 9.34
CA GLY A 193 -24.22 -6.84 9.40
C GLY A 193 -23.54 -5.95 8.35
N LEU A 194 -24.32 -5.12 7.65
CA LEU A 194 -23.81 -4.22 6.61
C LEU A 194 -23.41 -2.85 7.15
N MET A 195 -22.49 -2.22 6.42
CA MET A 195 -21.93 -0.91 6.70
C MET A 195 -22.99 0.20 6.59
N GLY A 196 -23.07 1.05 7.61
CA GLY A 196 -23.95 2.22 7.60
C GLY A 196 -23.41 3.37 6.73
N PRO A 197 -24.24 4.36 6.35
CA PRO A 197 -23.83 5.47 5.47
C PRO A 197 -22.63 6.29 5.98
N ALA A 198 -22.52 6.50 7.30
CA ALA A 198 -21.42 7.26 7.87
C ALA A 198 -20.09 6.49 7.80
N GLU A 199 -20.13 5.18 8.04
CA GLU A 199 -18.98 4.30 7.94
C GLU A 199 -18.53 4.14 6.48
N PHE A 200 -19.49 4.04 5.55
CA PHE A 200 -19.23 4.04 4.11
C PHE A 200 -18.55 5.32 3.63
N ALA A 201 -19.03 6.48 4.07
CA ALA A 201 -18.38 7.75 3.77
C ALA A 201 -16.95 7.80 4.36
N GLN A 202 -16.73 7.22 5.54
CA GLN A 202 -15.41 7.13 6.15
C GLN A 202 -14.49 6.19 5.37
N TYR A 203 -14.97 5.03 4.93
CA TYR A 203 -14.24 4.11 4.07
C TYR A 203 -13.74 4.82 2.81
N CYS A 204 -14.63 5.53 2.10
CA CYS A 204 -14.28 6.26 0.88
C CYS A 204 -13.22 7.35 1.15
N ARG A 205 -13.32 8.07 2.28
CA ARG A 205 -12.31 9.07 2.69
C ARG A 205 -10.96 8.43 2.97
N VAL A 206 -10.92 7.35 3.75
CA VAL A 206 -9.68 6.62 4.07
C VAL A 206 -9.04 6.09 2.79
N MET A 207 -9.84 5.46 1.92
CA MET A 207 -9.35 4.94 0.65
C MET A 207 -8.78 6.03 -0.25
N ARG A 208 -9.40 7.21 -0.29
CA ARG A 208 -8.94 8.35 -1.09
C ARG A 208 -7.67 9.01 -0.55
N ASP A 209 -7.63 9.24 0.76
CA ASP A 209 -6.72 10.21 1.37
C ASP A 209 -5.51 9.57 2.08
N THR A 210 -5.43 8.24 2.14
CA THR A 210 -4.35 7.50 2.85
C THR A 210 -3.68 6.43 1.99
N GLY A 211 -2.65 5.78 2.53
CA GLY A 211 -2.02 4.58 1.97
C GLY A 211 -2.77 3.27 2.27
N ALA A 212 -4.08 3.32 2.51
CA ALA A 212 -4.88 2.11 2.68
C ALA A 212 -4.79 1.22 1.42
N TRP A 213 -4.64 -0.08 1.64
CA TRP A 213 -4.55 -1.07 0.57
C TRP A 213 -5.90 -1.19 -0.12
N GLY A 214 -5.90 -1.16 -1.45
CA GLY A 214 -7.10 -1.41 -2.24
C GLY A 214 -7.22 -2.89 -2.62
N GLY A 215 -8.41 -3.29 -3.05
CA GLY A 215 -8.68 -4.66 -3.49
C GLY A 215 -9.75 -4.74 -4.57
N GLU A 216 -10.53 -5.82 -4.54
CA GLU A 216 -11.60 -6.11 -5.50
C GLU A 216 -12.60 -4.95 -5.70
N PRO A 217 -13.11 -4.27 -4.64
CA PRO A 217 -14.04 -3.15 -4.82
C PRO A 217 -13.41 -2.01 -5.62
N GLU A 218 -12.15 -1.66 -5.33
CA GLU A 218 -11.43 -0.63 -6.07
C GLU A 218 -11.17 -1.03 -7.52
N ILE A 219 -10.81 -2.28 -7.79
CA ILE A 219 -10.56 -2.77 -9.15
C ILE A 219 -11.85 -2.69 -9.98
N LEU A 220 -12.97 -3.15 -9.42
CA LEU A 220 -14.28 -3.06 -10.07
C LEU A 220 -14.68 -1.60 -10.33
N ALA A 221 -14.49 -0.72 -9.33
CA ALA A 221 -14.76 0.70 -9.46
C ALA A 221 -13.92 1.34 -10.56
N LEU A 222 -12.63 1.02 -10.65
CA LEU A 222 -11.72 1.54 -11.67
C LEU A 222 -12.08 1.05 -13.08
N SER A 223 -12.43 -0.23 -13.23
CA SER A 223 -12.89 -0.79 -14.49
C SER A 223 -14.10 -0.03 -15.03
N ARG A 224 -15.08 0.22 -14.16
CA ARG A 224 -16.30 0.97 -14.51
C ARG A 224 -16.05 2.46 -14.71
N ALA A 225 -15.23 3.10 -13.88
CA ALA A 225 -14.96 4.54 -13.95
C ALA A 225 -14.20 4.93 -15.22
N TYR A 226 -13.21 4.12 -15.64
CA TYR A 226 -12.46 4.35 -16.87
C TYR A 226 -13.08 3.68 -18.09
N ASN A 227 -14.17 2.93 -17.91
CA ASN A 227 -14.84 2.15 -18.93
C ASN A 227 -13.85 1.27 -19.72
N ILE A 228 -13.01 0.53 -18.99
CA ILE A 228 -12.00 -0.37 -19.57
C ILE A 228 -11.91 -1.67 -18.75
N PRO A 229 -11.83 -2.84 -19.40
CA PRO A 229 -11.63 -4.08 -18.67
C PRO A 229 -10.30 -4.11 -17.91
N ILE A 230 -10.33 -4.66 -16.70
CA ILE A 230 -9.13 -4.93 -15.89
C ILE A 230 -8.99 -6.44 -15.70
N HIS A 231 -7.86 -6.98 -16.16
CA HIS A 231 -7.50 -8.39 -15.97
C HIS A 231 -6.47 -8.49 -14.85
N VAL A 232 -6.81 -9.26 -13.82
CA VAL A 232 -5.92 -9.57 -12.69
C VAL A 232 -5.40 -10.99 -12.88
N ILE A 233 -4.10 -11.11 -13.13
CA ILE A 233 -3.42 -12.40 -13.24
C ILE A 233 -2.99 -12.83 -11.84
N GLN A 234 -3.34 -14.04 -11.42
CA GLN A 234 -3.05 -14.55 -10.08
C GLN A 234 -2.63 -16.03 -10.12
N GLY A 235 -2.00 -16.50 -9.05
CA GLY A 235 -1.57 -17.91 -8.94
C GLY A 235 -2.72 -18.91 -8.74
N GLY A 236 -3.90 -18.43 -8.35
CA GLY A 236 -5.08 -19.24 -8.07
C GLY A 236 -5.86 -19.69 -9.31
N SER A 237 -7.02 -20.30 -9.06
CA SER A 237 -8.00 -20.66 -10.10
C SER A 237 -9.27 -19.82 -9.91
N PRO A 238 -9.70 -19.03 -10.91
CA PRO A 238 -9.10 -18.89 -12.24
C PRO A 238 -7.77 -18.11 -12.22
N SER A 239 -6.90 -18.36 -13.20
CA SER A 239 -5.61 -17.67 -13.35
C SER A 239 -5.76 -16.21 -13.80
N ILE A 240 -6.90 -15.85 -14.39
CA ILE A 240 -7.25 -14.48 -14.78
C ILE A 240 -8.63 -14.17 -14.21
N VAL A 241 -8.72 -13.17 -13.35
CA VAL A 241 -9.99 -12.56 -12.91
C VAL A 241 -10.26 -11.36 -13.80
N VAL A 242 -11.41 -11.37 -14.46
CA VAL A 242 -11.81 -10.35 -15.44
C VAL A 242 -12.85 -9.42 -14.81
N HIS A 243 -12.56 -8.12 -14.84
CA HIS A 243 -13.47 -7.07 -14.37
C HIS A 243 -13.94 -6.25 -15.57
N GLU A 244 -15.19 -6.42 -15.96
CA GLU A 244 -15.77 -5.72 -17.10
C GLU A 244 -16.44 -4.39 -16.69
N PRO A 245 -16.40 -3.37 -17.56
CA PRO A 245 -17.18 -2.16 -17.37
C PRO A 245 -18.69 -2.43 -17.55
N LEU A 246 -19.53 -1.52 -17.05
CA LEU A 246 -20.98 -1.62 -17.16
C LEU A 246 -21.42 -1.62 -18.63
N GLY A 247 -22.25 -2.60 -19.00
CA GLY A 247 -22.82 -2.69 -20.34
C GLY A 247 -21.90 -3.29 -21.41
N SER A 248 -20.73 -3.80 -21.04
CA SER A 248 -19.86 -4.54 -21.95
C SER A 248 -20.54 -5.86 -22.38
N PRO A 249 -20.72 -6.14 -23.69
CA PRO A 249 -21.13 -7.47 -24.13
C PRO A 249 -20.10 -8.48 -23.63
N HIS A 250 -20.55 -9.60 -23.07
CA HIS A 250 -19.63 -10.66 -22.65
C HIS A 250 -18.80 -11.13 -23.85
N GLY A 251 -17.52 -10.74 -23.91
CA GLY A 251 -16.62 -11.07 -25.00
C GLY A 251 -15.65 -9.94 -25.29
N ILE A 252 -14.39 -10.15 -24.90
CA ILE A 252 -13.27 -9.26 -25.21
C ILE A 252 -13.16 -9.13 -26.74
N SER A 253 -13.41 -7.93 -27.27
CA SER A 253 -13.02 -7.67 -28.66
C SER A 253 -11.48 -7.75 -28.74
N PRO A 254 -10.89 -8.51 -29.69
CA PRO A 254 -9.44 -8.69 -29.79
C PRO A 254 -8.64 -7.39 -29.98
N THR A 255 -9.33 -6.29 -30.30
CA THR A 255 -8.76 -4.96 -30.55
C THR A 255 -8.92 -4.00 -29.37
N GLU A 256 -9.55 -4.42 -28.27
CA GLU A 256 -9.89 -3.53 -27.17
C GLU A 256 -8.73 -3.40 -26.18
N LYS A 257 -8.48 -2.17 -25.73
CA LYS A 257 -7.46 -1.89 -24.72
C LYS A 257 -7.89 -2.58 -23.43
N VAL A 258 -6.96 -3.28 -22.77
CA VAL A 258 -7.21 -3.96 -21.50
C VAL A 258 -6.07 -3.65 -20.54
N VAL A 259 -6.42 -3.23 -19.33
CA VAL A 259 -5.46 -3.05 -18.22
C VAL A 259 -5.10 -4.44 -17.68
N ARG A 260 -3.81 -4.76 -17.64
CA ARG A 260 -3.33 -6.04 -17.09
C ARG A 260 -2.44 -5.80 -15.88
N ILE A 261 -2.82 -6.37 -14.75
CA ILE A 261 -2.06 -6.34 -13.49
C ILE A 261 -1.91 -7.77 -12.95
N SER A 262 -0.89 -8.03 -12.15
CA SER A 262 -0.71 -9.31 -11.46
C SER A 262 -0.86 -9.12 -9.96
N TYR A 263 -1.53 -10.08 -9.31
CA TYR A 263 -1.75 -10.14 -7.87
C TYR A 263 -0.93 -11.27 -7.26
N HIS A 264 -0.22 -10.95 -6.17
CA HIS A 264 0.68 -11.86 -5.48
C HIS A 264 0.33 -11.87 -4.00
N ARG A 265 0.03 -13.05 -3.43
CA ARG A 265 -0.32 -13.17 -2.01
C ARG A 265 0.87 -13.49 -1.13
N ARG A 266 1.87 -14.17 -1.69
CA ARG A 266 2.98 -14.77 -0.93
C ARG A 266 4.36 -14.30 -1.40
N MET A 267 4.43 -13.52 -2.46
CA MET A 267 5.70 -13.07 -3.06
C MET A 267 6.45 -12.03 -2.20
N TYR A 268 5.76 -11.28 -1.34
CA TYR A 268 6.34 -10.21 -0.51
C TYR A 268 6.09 -10.47 0.99
N GLY A 269 7.09 -10.18 1.83
CA GLY A 269 7.07 -10.47 3.26
C GLY A 269 5.92 -9.79 4.02
N LEU A 270 5.40 -8.68 3.50
CA LEU A 270 4.31 -7.89 4.09
C LEU A 270 2.90 -8.38 3.72
N GLY A 271 2.74 -9.26 2.73
CA GLY A 271 1.45 -9.79 2.29
C GLY A 271 1.13 -9.52 0.82
N GLU A 272 -0.10 -9.10 0.57
CA GLU A 272 -0.67 -8.97 -0.78
C GLU A 272 -0.05 -7.80 -1.56
N HIS A 273 0.26 -8.01 -2.84
CA HIS A 273 0.89 -7.01 -3.71
C HIS A 273 0.40 -7.05 -5.15
N TYR A 274 0.42 -5.89 -5.81
CA TYR A 274 0.06 -5.76 -7.22
C TYR A 274 1.23 -5.21 -8.05
N ASN A 275 1.47 -5.83 -9.20
CA ASN A 275 2.43 -5.38 -10.20
C ASN A 275 1.74 -5.09 -11.55
N SER A 276 2.32 -4.22 -12.37
CA SER A 276 1.84 -3.94 -13.72
C SER A 276 2.34 -4.99 -14.71
N LEU A 277 1.57 -5.33 -15.75
CA LEU A 277 1.97 -6.25 -16.81
C LEU A 277 2.11 -5.53 -18.15
N ARG A 278 3.34 -5.33 -18.60
CA ARG A 278 3.63 -4.62 -19.86
C ARG A 278 3.82 -5.60 -21.01
N PRO A 279 3.49 -5.24 -22.26
CA PRO A 279 3.79 -6.08 -23.42
C PRO A 279 5.28 -6.47 -23.46
N LYS A 280 5.59 -7.73 -23.77
CA LYS A 280 6.96 -8.09 -24.16
C LYS A 280 7.24 -7.36 -25.47
N SER A 281 8.28 -6.52 -25.54
CA SER A 281 8.58 -5.88 -26.82
C SER A 281 8.80 -6.98 -27.86
N ILE A 282 8.15 -6.84 -29.01
CA ILE A 282 8.48 -7.67 -30.17
C ILE A 282 9.90 -7.25 -30.53
N GLY A 283 10.88 -8.08 -30.18
CA GLY A 283 12.28 -7.80 -30.52
C GLY A 283 12.41 -7.47 -32.00
N ASN A 284 13.38 -6.62 -32.34
CA ASN A 284 13.69 -6.13 -33.68
C ASN A 284 13.86 -7.22 -34.79
N GLY A 285 13.68 -8.51 -34.51
CA GLY A 285 13.82 -9.61 -35.47
C GLY A 285 12.74 -9.66 -36.57
N VAL A 286 11.57 -9.03 -36.38
CA VAL A 286 10.56 -8.94 -37.45
C VAL A 286 10.96 -7.90 -38.50
N VAL A 287 11.66 -6.83 -38.10
CA VAL A 287 12.09 -5.77 -39.02
C VAL A 287 13.22 -6.25 -39.93
N ASP A 288 14.08 -7.15 -39.45
CA ASP A 288 15.15 -7.75 -40.26
C ASP A 288 14.62 -8.84 -41.21
N SER A 289 13.60 -9.59 -40.81
CA SER A 289 12.95 -10.59 -41.69
C SER A 289 12.19 -9.95 -42.85
N ILE A 290 11.56 -8.78 -42.64
CA ILE A 290 10.87 -8.05 -43.70
C ILE A 290 11.85 -7.39 -44.67
N LYS A 291 13.01 -6.90 -44.20
CA LYS A 291 14.06 -6.37 -45.07
C LYS A 291 14.75 -7.46 -45.91
N SER A 292 14.84 -8.69 -45.42
CA SER A 292 15.37 -9.82 -46.19
C SER A 292 14.42 -10.32 -47.29
N VAL A 293 13.12 -10.04 -47.19
CA VAL A 293 12.11 -10.52 -48.16
C VAL A 293 11.81 -9.48 -49.25
N PHE A 294 11.99 -8.19 -48.96
CA PHE A 294 11.70 -7.09 -49.91
C PHE A 294 12.94 -6.35 -50.42
N GLY A 295 14.14 -6.90 -50.23
CA GLY A 295 15.39 -6.35 -50.73
C GLY A 295 15.93 -7.11 -51.95
N GLN A 296 15.32 -6.90 -53.12
CA GLN A 296 15.96 -7.01 -54.45
C GLN A 296 15.58 -5.78 -55.27
#